data_AF-A0A914FX56-F1
#
_entry.id   AF-A0A914FX56-F1
#
_cell.length_a   1.000
_cell.length_b   1.000
_cell.length_c   1.000
_cell.angle_alpha   90.00
_cell.angle_beta   90.00
_cell.angle_gamma   90.00
#
_symmetry.space_group_name_H-M   'P 1'
#
loop_
_entity.id
_entity.type
_entity.pdbx_description
1 polymer ?
#
loop_
_entity_poly.entity_id
_entity_poly.type
_entity_poly.pdbx_seq_one_letter_code
_entity_poly.pdbx_strand_id
1 'polypeptide(L)'
;MDIFLFDHNDNNAPLTDEEIYKEVKRQLTLILMNKEYTIEAIETESREVTEYPIDKLARQVGFENTTEFLQEWFSDLVEFNGTKIRAKLSSVYDNPNLQHLLNLHAQTMQ
;
A
#
# COMPACT_ATOMS: atom_id res chain seq x y z
N MET A 1 0.54 -16.15 16.30
CA MET A 1 0.71 -16.30 14.84
C MET A 1 -0.64 -15.96 14.28
N ASP A 2 -0.88 -14.67 14.13
CA ASP A 2 -2.22 -14.14 13.93
C ASP A 2 -2.37 -13.86 12.44
N ILE A 3 -2.99 -14.83 11.78
CA ILE A 3 -3.54 -14.69 10.44
C ILE A 3 -4.67 -13.67 10.59
N PHE A 4 -4.51 -12.48 10.01
CA PHE A 4 -5.62 -11.53 9.87
C PHE A 4 -6.65 -12.16 8.93
N LEU A 5 -7.59 -12.91 9.52
CA LEU A 5 -8.87 -13.22 8.93
C LEU A 5 -9.62 -11.89 8.81
N PHE A 6 -9.60 -11.30 7.63
CA PHE A 6 -10.62 -10.32 7.29
C PHE A 6 -11.93 -11.09 7.27
N ASP A 7 -12.76 -10.82 8.27
CA ASP A 7 -14.15 -11.26 8.32
C ASP A 7 -14.77 -10.95 6.95
N HIS A 8 -15.25 -11.99 6.27
CA HIS A 8 -16.08 -11.85 5.09
C HIS A 8 -17.32 -11.06 5.50
N ASN A 9 -17.27 -9.74 5.34
CA ASN A 9 -18.47 -8.95 5.39
C ASN A 9 -19.12 -9.07 4.02
N ASP A 10 -20.20 -9.85 3.99
CA ASP A 10 -21.10 -10.17 2.88
C ASP A 10 -21.88 -8.91 2.41
N ASN A 11 -21.22 -7.76 2.39
CA ASN A 11 -21.74 -6.47 1.98
C ASN A 11 -20.88 -5.95 0.85
N ASN A 12 -21.36 -6.16 -0.38
CA ASN A 12 -20.92 -5.51 -1.62
C ASN A 12 -21.14 -3.97 -1.59
N ALA A 13 -21.13 -3.36 -0.41
CA ALA A 13 -21.16 -1.93 -0.25
C ALA A 13 -19.80 -1.36 -0.69
N PRO A 14 -19.78 -0.29 -1.51
CA PRO A 14 -18.55 0.40 -1.82
C PRO A 14 -17.88 0.86 -0.52
N LEU A 15 -16.60 0.51 -0.36
CA LEU A 15 -15.76 1.04 0.72
C LEU A 15 -15.86 2.56 0.80
N THR A 16 -15.87 3.10 2.02
CA THR A 16 -15.80 4.55 2.24
C THR A 16 -14.39 5.08 1.92
N ASP A 17 -14.26 6.37 1.62
CA ASP A 17 -12.98 7.02 1.33
C ASP A 17 -11.91 6.74 2.41
N GLU A 18 -12.30 6.70 3.69
CA GLU A 18 -11.39 6.40 4.80
C GLU A 18 -10.90 4.94 4.79
N GLU A 19 -11.79 3.99 4.49
CA GLU A 19 -11.44 2.58 4.37
C GLU A 19 -10.54 2.33 3.16
N ILE A 20 -10.84 2.99 2.04
CA ILE A 20 -10.00 2.97 0.83
C ILE A 20 -8.61 3.50 1.17
N TYR A 21 -8.52 4.64 1.85
CA TYR A 21 -7.24 5.22 2.24
C TYR A 21 -6.43 4.25 3.10
N LYS A 22 -7.05 3.63 4.12
CA LYS A 22 -6.39 2.64 5.00
C LYS A 22 -5.92 1.41 4.24
N GLU A 23 -6.74 0.88 3.35
CA GLU A 23 -6.44 -0.34 2.60
C GLU A 23 -5.30 -0.09 1.59
N VAL A 24 -5.34 1.01 0.84
CA VAL A 24 -4.26 1.38 -0.08
C VAL A 24 -2.97 1.68 0.70
N LYS A 25 -3.05 2.39 1.83
CA LYS A 25 -1.89 2.61 2.71
C LYS A 25 -1.25 1.30 3.17
N ARG A 26 -2.07 0.32 3.57
CA ARG A 26 -1.61 -1.02 3.97
C ARG A 26 -0.90 -1.72 2.81
N GLN A 27 -1.51 -1.74 1.62
CA GLN A 27 -0.94 -2.36 0.44
C GLN A 27 0.37 -1.71 0.00
N LEU A 28 0.41 -0.37 -0.11
CA LEU A 28 1.63 0.37 -0.46
C LEU A 28 2.75 0.11 0.53
N THR A 29 2.42 0.06 1.84
CA THR A 29 3.38 -0.26 2.88
C THR A 29 4.01 -1.62 2.63
N LEU A 30 3.21 -2.65 2.35
CA LEU A 30 3.67 -4.02 2.11
C LEU A 30 4.46 -4.15 0.80
N ILE A 31 3.96 -3.57 -0.30
CA ILE A 31 4.58 -3.66 -1.62
C ILE A 31 5.90 -2.90 -1.65
N LEU A 32 5.95 -1.69 -1.08
CA LEU A 32 7.11 -0.80 -1.17
C LEU A 32 8.12 -1.01 -0.02
N MET A 33 8.00 -2.08 0.80
CA MET A 33 8.76 -2.25 2.05
C MET A 33 10.29 -2.13 1.92
N ASN A 34 10.90 -2.28 0.74
CA ASN A 34 12.35 -2.05 0.53
C ASN A 34 12.77 -1.94 -0.96
N LYS A 35 11.84 -1.68 -1.88
CA LYS A 35 12.12 -1.68 -3.33
C LYS A 35 11.38 -0.56 -4.05
N GLU A 36 11.95 -0.16 -5.17
CA GLU A 36 11.29 0.74 -6.11
C GLU A 36 10.45 -0.09 -7.09
N TYR A 37 9.19 0.29 -7.28
CA TYR A 37 8.27 -0.35 -8.21
C TYR A 37 7.77 0.63 -9.26
N THR A 38 7.42 0.15 -10.44
CA THR A 38 6.61 0.93 -11.40
C THR A 38 5.15 0.90 -10.97
N ILE A 39 4.32 1.84 -11.46
CA ILE A 39 2.86 1.81 -11.24
C ILE A 39 2.27 0.46 -11.65
N GLU A 40 2.64 -0.03 -12.84
CA GLU A 40 2.16 -1.31 -13.37
C GLU A 40 2.50 -2.48 -12.43
N ALA A 41 3.71 -2.48 -11.85
CA ALA A 41 4.11 -3.51 -10.92
C ALA A 41 3.34 -3.40 -9.59
N ILE A 42 3.11 -2.18 -9.07
CA ILE A 42 2.26 -1.96 -7.87
C ILE A 42 0.84 -2.48 -8.10
N GLU A 43 0.24 -2.17 -9.25
CA GLU A 43 -1.09 -2.66 -9.60
C GLU A 43 -1.11 -4.18 -9.71
N THR A 44 -0.10 -4.77 -10.35
CA THR A 44 0.00 -6.23 -10.50
C THR A 44 0.12 -6.91 -9.15
N GLU A 45 1.06 -6.48 -8.31
CA GLU A 45 1.23 -7.00 -6.94
C GLU A 45 -0.05 -6.83 -6.12
N SER A 46 -0.73 -5.68 -6.21
CA SER A 46 -2.01 -5.48 -5.54
C SER A 46 -3.07 -6.49 -5.96
N ARG A 47 -3.20 -6.79 -7.27
CA ARG A 47 -4.17 -7.77 -7.78
C ARG A 47 -3.88 -9.20 -7.31
N GLU A 48 -2.63 -9.53 -7.01
CA GLU A 48 -2.25 -10.86 -6.54
C GLU A 48 -2.55 -11.08 -5.05
N VAL A 49 -2.55 -10.00 -4.25
CA VAL A 49 -2.58 -10.10 -2.77
C VAL A 49 -3.86 -9.56 -2.12
N THR A 50 -4.78 -8.96 -2.89
CA THR A 50 -6.04 -8.41 -2.36
C THR A 50 -7.21 -8.55 -3.33
N GLU A 51 -8.41 -8.58 -2.77
CA GLU A 51 -9.67 -8.53 -3.53
C GLU A 51 -9.98 -7.10 -4.04
N TYR A 52 -9.34 -6.09 -3.44
CA TYR A 52 -9.50 -4.66 -3.75
C TYR A 52 -8.18 -4.05 -4.26
N PRO A 53 -7.78 -4.35 -5.51
CA PRO A 53 -6.56 -3.82 -6.08
C PRO A 53 -6.60 -2.30 -6.23
N ILE A 54 -5.43 -1.67 -6.15
CA ILE A 54 -5.28 -0.21 -6.04
C ILE A 54 -5.93 0.53 -7.22
N ASP A 55 -5.85 -0.04 -8.43
CA ASP A 55 -6.44 0.58 -9.63
C ASP A 55 -7.98 0.61 -9.61
N LYS A 56 -8.62 -0.38 -8.97
CA LYS A 56 -10.08 -0.37 -8.77
C LYS A 56 -10.46 0.65 -7.69
N LEU A 57 -9.70 0.70 -6.61
CA LEU A 57 -9.91 1.65 -5.52
C LEU A 57 -9.76 3.10 -5.99
N ALA A 58 -8.75 3.39 -6.82
CA ALA A 58 -8.56 4.70 -7.44
C ALA A 58 -9.79 5.14 -8.25
N ARG A 59 -10.36 4.25 -9.06
CA ARG A 59 -11.57 4.55 -9.84
C ARG A 59 -12.79 4.78 -8.97
N GLN A 60 -12.90 4.09 -7.84
CA GLN A 60 -14.03 4.23 -6.92
C GLN A 60 -14.09 5.63 -6.29
N VAL A 61 -12.94 6.26 -6.03
CA VAL A 61 -12.85 7.63 -5.53
C VAL A 61 -12.69 8.68 -6.64
N GLY A 62 -12.89 8.29 -7.91
CA GLY A 62 -13.00 9.21 -9.04
C GLY A 62 -11.71 9.52 -9.80
N PHE A 63 -10.62 8.78 -9.58
CA PHE A 63 -9.38 8.96 -10.32
C PHE A 63 -9.35 8.11 -11.61
N GLU A 64 -8.85 8.69 -12.69
CA GLU A 64 -8.73 8.00 -13.98
C GLU A 64 -7.55 7.02 -14.02
N ASN A 65 -6.48 7.32 -13.27
CA ASN A 65 -5.27 6.49 -13.22
C ASN A 65 -4.65 6.45 -11.82
N THR A 66 -3.92 5.35 -11.56
CA THR A 66 -3.26 5.09 -10.27
C THR A 66 -2.15 6.09 -9.96
N THR A 67 -1.50 6.65 -10.98
CA THR A 67 -0.43 7.64 -10.78
C THR A 67 -0.94 8.88 -10.06
N GLU A 68 -1.99 9.50 -10.60
CA GLU A 68 -2.62 10.70 -10.02
C GLU A 68 -3.16 10.40 -8.62
N PHE A 69 -3.84 9.26 -8.46
CA PHE A 69 -4.36 8.85 -7.16
C PHE A 69 -3.27 8.76 -6.08
N LEU A 70 -2.16 8.11 -6.40
CA LEU A 70 -1.03 7.99 -5.47
C LEU A 70 -0.31 9.32 -5.23
N GLN A 71 -0.25 10.20 -6.23
CA GLN A 71 0.33 11.53 -6.09
C GLN A 71 -0.54 12.46 -5.23
N GLU A 72 -1.86 12.40 -5.34
CA GLU A 72 -2.74 13.27 -4.58
C GLU A 72 -2.97 12.76 -3.16
N TRP A 73 -3.37 11.50 -3.01
CA TRP A 73 -3.80 10.97 -1.72
C TRP A 73 -2.67 10.42 -0.87
N PHE A 74 -1.57 9.98 -1.48
CA PHE A 74 -0.47 9.31 -0.79
C PHE A 74 0.88 10.00 -0.98
N SER A 75 0.88 11.29 -1.34
CA SER A 75 2.12 12.09 -1.48
C SER A 75 2.97 12.10 -0.21
N ASP A 76 2.38 11.88 0.98
CA ASP A 76 3.08 11.76 2.25
C ASP A 76 3.80 10.40 2.41
N LEU A 77 3.30 9.35 1.77
CA LEU A 77 3.83 7.99 1.88
C LEU A 77 4.75 7.59 0.73
N VAL A 78 4.52 8.09 -0.50
CA VAL A 78 5.26 7.68 -1.69
C VAL A 78 6.08 8.81 -2.29
N GLU A 79 7.19 8.46 -2.93
CA GLU A 79 8.04 9.35 -3.70
C GLU A 79 8.21 8.81 -5.11
N PHE A 80 8.01 9.68 -6.10
CA PHE A 80 8.15 9.37 -7.51
C PHE A 80 9.55 9.75 -7.99
N ASN A 81 10.28 8.79 -8.56
CA ASN A 81 11.59 8.94 -9.16
C ASN A 81 11.52 8.55 -10.64
N GLY A 82 11.03 9.48 -11.47
CA GLY A 82 10.71 9.20 -12.87
C GLY A 82 9.53 8.23 -12.98
N THR A 83 9.75 7.06 -13.58
CA THR A 83 8.73 6.00 -13.74
C THR A 83 8.60 5.07 -12.54
N LYS A 84 9.49 5.21 -11.55
CA LYS A 84 9.54 4.38 -10.36
C LYS A 84 8.98 5.09 -9.14
N ILE A 85 8.48 4.31 -8.20
CA ILE A 85 7.85 4.73 -6.97
C ILE A 85 8.50 3.98 -5.83
N ARG A 86 8.79 4.70 -4.76
CA ARG A 86 9.32 4.14 -3.51
C ARG A 86 8.56 4.69 -2.32
N ALA A 87 8.57 3.96 -1.20
CA ALA A 87 8.07 4.50 0.05
C ALA A 87 9.02 5.59 0.58
N LYS A 88 8.45 6.69 1.10
CA LYS A 88 9.20 7.70 1.85
C LYS A 88 9.60 7.10 3.19
N LEU A 89 10.90 6.95 3.43
CA LEU A 89 11.44 6.34 4.66
C LEU A 89 10.92 7.02 5.94
N SER A 90 10.65 8.34 5.91
CA SER A 90 10.07 9.07 7.04
C SER A 90 8.71 8.52 7.50
N SER A 91 7.91 7.91 6.62
CA SER A 91 6.62 7.30 6.98
C SER A 91 6.74 5.86 7.48
N VAL A 92 7.84 5.17 7.12
CA VAL A 92 8.12 3.78 7.52
C VAL A 92 8.66 3.73 8.96
N TYR A 93 9.48 4.72 9.36
CA TYR A 93 10.04 4.80 10.71
C TYR A 93 9.06 5.31 11.78
N ASP A 94 7.97 5.98 11.40
CA ASP A 94 6.91 6.41 12.33
C ASP A 94 5.92 5.30 12.70
N ASN A 95 6.03 4.12 12.08
CA ASN A 95 5.23 2.95 12.42
C ASN A 95 6.03 1.99 13.34
N PRO A 96 5.77 1.97 14.66
CA PRO A 96 6.53 1.16 15.61
C PRO A 96 6.46 -0.34 15.31
N ASN A 97 5.39 -0.82 14.66
CA ASN A 97 5.26 -2.23 14.26
C ASN A 97 6.19 -2.59 13.09
N LEU A 98 6.43 -1.67 12.15
CA LEU A 98 7.37 -1.89 11.05
C LEU A 98 8.82 -1.78 11.52
N GLN A 99 9.12 -0.86 12.44
CA GLN A 99 10.44 -0.81 13.08
C GLN A 99 10.81 -2.13 13.78
N HIS A 100 9.86 -2.76 14.46
CA HIS A 100 10.11 -4.04 15.11
C HIS A 100 10.43 -5.15 14.09
N LEU A 101 9.70 -5.22 12.98
CA LEU A 101 9.94 -6.19 11.91
C LEU A 101 11.27 -5.95 11.18
N LEU A 102 11.62 -4.69 10.91
CA LEU A 102 12.91 -4.32 10.32
C LEU A 102 14.08 -4.68 11.23
N ASN A 103 13.95 -4.43 12.54
CA ASN A 103 14.97 -4.79 13.53
C ASN A 103 15.15 -6.31 13.66
N LEU A 104 14.06 -7.09 13.59
CA LEU A 104 14.12 -8.55 13.54
C LEU A 104 14.84 -9.05 12.29
N HIS A 105 14.55 -8.47 11.12
CA HIS A 105 15.18 -8.86 9.87
C HIS A 105 16.68 -8.53 9.83
N ALA A 106 17.06 -7.38 10.40
CA ALA A 106 18.47 -6.97 10.53
C ALA A 106 19.28 -7.88 11.48
N GLN A 107 18.65 -8.47 12.49
CA GLN A 107 19.29 -9.39 13.43
C GLN A 107 19.50 -10.79 12.85
N THR A 108 18.69 -11.22 11.87
CA THR A 108 18.82 -12.53 11.22
C THR A 108 19.88 -12.58 10.11
N MET A 109 20.51 -11.45 9.75
CA MET A 109 21.58 -11.38 8.74
C MET A 109 23.00 -11.26 9.31
N GLN A 110 23.17 -11.47 10.63
CA GLN A 110 24.48 -11.70 11.29
C GLN A 110 24.69 -13.18 11.53
#